data_AF-A0A915AB44-F1
#
_entry.id   AF-A0A915AB44-F1
#
_cell.length_a   1.000
_cell.length_b   1.000
_cell.length_c   1.000
_cell.angle_alpha   90.00
_cell.angle_beta   90.00
_cell.angle_gamma   90.00
#
_symmetry.space_group_name_H-M   'P 1'
#
loop_
_entity.id
_entity.type
_entity.pdbx_description
1 polymer ?
#
loop_
_entity_poly.entity_id
_entity_poly.type
_entity_poly.pdbx_seq_one_letter_code
_entity_poly.pdbx_strand_id
1 'polypeptide(L)'
;MPNRALFENFGSVISFAVIGTIWNTFAIGTSLYALGEYGIFSVQFSIFEIFLFSALISAVDPVAVIAVFEEIHVNELLFITVFGEALFNDGITVVS
;
A
#
# COMPACT_ATOMS: atom_id res chain seq x y z
N MET A 1 15.38 -6.16 20.31
CA MET A 1 14.39 -7.04 19.64
C MET A 1 13.34 -6.14 19.02
N PRO A 2 13.38 -5.92 17.69
CA PRO A 2 12.52 -4.95 16.98
C PRO A 2 11.01 -5.21 17.16
N ASN A 3 10.63 -6.45 17.48
CA ASN A 3 9.24 -6.86 17.71
C ASN A 3 8.54 -6.06 18.82
N ARG A 4 9.24 -5.63 19.89
CA ARG A 4 8.58 -4.95 21.02
C ARG A 4 8.12 -3.54 20.65
N ALA A 5 8.96 -2.79 19.94
CA ALA A 5 8.62 -1.46 19.45
C ALA A 5 7.56 -1.52 18.32
N LEU A 6 7.48 -2.64 17.59
CA LEU A 6 6.42 -2.90 16.62
C LEU A 6 5.06 -3.12 17.30
N PHE A 7 5.02 -3.93 18.36
CA PHE A 7 3.81 -4.12 19.16
C PHE A 7 3.40 -2.86 19.94
N GLU A 8 4.36 -2.04 20.38
CA GLU A 8 4.10 -0.76 21.05
C GLU A 8 3.52 0.30 20.10
N ASN A 9 3.88 0.30 18.80
CA ASN A 9 3.40 1.26 17.80
C ASN A 9 2.41 0.67 16.78
N PHE A 10 1.97 -0.56 16.99
CA PHE A 10 1.17 -1.36 16.06
C PHE A 10 -0.07 -0.61 15.54
N GLY A 11 -0.77 0.10 16.41
CA GLY A 11 -1.94 0.89 16.02
C GLY A 11 -1.61 2.04 15.07
N SER A 12 -0.47 2.71 15.27
CA SER A 12 -0.04 3.79 14.39
C SER A 12 0.39 3.26 13.03
N VAL A 13 1.15 2.16 13.02
CA VAL A 13 1.58 1.48 11.78
C VAL A 13 0.38 1.02 10.95
N ILE A 14 -0.61 0.37 11.59
CA ILE A 14 -1.84 -0.06 10.91
C ILE A 14 -2.64 1.14 10.41
N SER A 15 -2.74 2.21 11.20
CA SER A 15 -3.49 3.39 10.77
C SER A 15 -2.88 4.02 9.53
N PHE A 16 -1.54 4.11 9.44
CA PHE A 16 -0.86 4.63 8.27
C PHE A 16 -0.99 3.69 7.07
N ALA A 17 -0.83 2.37 7.28
CA ALA A 17 -0.98 1.37 6.22
C ALA A 17 -2.40 1.39 5.64
N VAL A 18 -3.43 1.24 6.48
CA VAL A 18 -4.83 1.15 6.02
C VAL A 18 -5.31 2.46 5.39
N ILE A 19 -5.03 3.60 6.02
CA ILE A 19 -5.45 4.90 5.47
C ILE A 19 -4.69 5.19 4.17
N GLY A 20 -3.39 4.87 4.12
CA GLY A 20 -2.56 5.01 2.93
C GLY A 20 -3.06 4.16 1.77
N THR A 21 -3.31 2.87 1.98
CA THR A 21 -3.82 1.97 0.94
C THR A 21 -5.21 2.38 0.46
N ILE A 22 -6.13 2.75 1.37
CA ILE A 22 -7.47 3.24 0.98
C ILE A 22 -7.35 4.49 0.13
N TRP A 23 -6.56 5.48 0.57
CA TRP A 23 -6.36 6.72 -0.17
C TRP A 23 -5.73 6.45 -1.54
N ASN A 24 -4.73 5.57 -1.62
CA ASN A 24 -4.05 5.23 -2.86
C ASN A 24 -4.98 4.51 -3.85
N THR A 25 -5.81 3.56 -3.38
CA THR A 25 -6.83 2.89 -4.20
C THR A 25 -7.81 3.90 -4.78
N PHE A 26 -8.32 4.83 -3.96
CA PHE A 26 -9.21 5.89 -4.45
C PHE A 26 -8.52 6.83 -5.42
N ALA A 27 -7.29 7.27 -5.12
CA ALA A 27 -6.53 8.18 -5.97
C ALA A 27 -6.28 7.56 -7.35
N ILE A 28 -5.83 6.30 -7.41
CA ILE A 28 -5.56 5.62 -8.67
C ILE A 28 -6.88 5.29 -9.40
N GLY A 29 -7.88 4.74 -8.71
CA GLY A 29 -9.17 4.38 -9.30
C GLY A 29 -9.91 5.58 -9.90
N THR A 30 -9.94 6.71 -9.18
CA THR A 30 -10.55 7.95 -9.70
C THR A 30 -9.75 8.56 -10.85
N SER A 31 -8.41 8.50 -10.79
CA SER A 31 -7.56 8.97 -11.89
C SER A 31 -7.78 8.15 -13.16
N LEU A 32 -7.79 6.82 -13.05
CA LEU A 32 -8.07 5.93 -14.18
C LEU A 32 -9.50 6.13 -14.70
N TYR A 33 -10.50 6.26 -13.83
CA TYR A 33 -11.86 6.56 -14.25
C TYR A 33 -11.95 7.87 -15.04
N ALA A 34 -11.29 8.94 -14.57
CA ALA A 34 -11.23 10.21 -15.29
C ALA A 34 -10.56 10.07 -16.66
N LEU A 35 -9.42 9.36 -16.76
CA LEU A 35 -8.74 9.10 -18.04
C LEU A 35 -9.62 8.31 -19.02
N GLY A 36 -10.48 7.43 -18.51
CA GLY A 36 -11.49 6.71 -19.31
C GLY A 36 -12.56 7.62 -19.89
N GLU A 37 -13.07 8.57 -19.10
CA GLU A 37 -14.04 9.58 -19.57
C GLU A 37 -13.43 10.52 -20.63
N TYR A 38 -12.13 10.79 -20.57
CA TYR A 38 -11.40 11.54 -21.61
C TYR A 38 -11.12 10.73 -22.89
N GLY A 39 -11.54 9.47 -22.95
CA GLY A 39 -11.40 8.63 -24.15
C GLY A 39 -9.96 8.18 -24.43
N ILE A 40 -9.08 8.17 -23.42
CA ILE A 40 -7.68 7.75 -23.57
C ILE A 40 -7.57 6.23 -23.72
N PHE A 41 -8.48 5.47 -23.13
CA PHE A 41 -8.50 4.02 -23.26
C PHE A 41 -9.21 3.58 -24.54
N SER A 42 -8.58 2.68 -25.30
CA SER A 42 -9.21 2.03 -26.45
C SER A 42 -10.29 1.00 -26.07
N VAL A 43 -10.36 0.63 -24.80
CA VAL A 43 -11.32 -0.35 -24.25
C VAL A 43 -12.15 0.33 -23.18
N GLN A 44 -13.46 0.10 -23.19
CA GLN A 44 -14.36 0.55 -22.13
C GLN A 44 -14.21 -0.39 -20.93
N PHE A 45 -13.69 0.15 -19.84
CA PHE A 45 -13.62 -0.55 -18.56
C PHE A 45 -14.83 -0.16 -17.71
N SER A 46 -15.42 -1.15 -17.04
CA SER A 46 -16.40 -0.89 -15.98
C SER A 46 -15.72 -0.23 -14.79
N ILE A 47 -16.46 0.60 -14.04
CA ILE A 47 -16.01 1.15 -12.76
C ILE A 47 -15.50 0.04 -11.83
N PHE A 48 -16.15 -1.13 -11.83
CA PHE A 48 -15.71 -2.26 -11.02
C PHE A 48 -14.33 -2.79 -11.43
N GLU A 49 -14.03 -2.85 -12.73
CA GLU A 49 -12.73 -3.32 -13.24
C GLU A 49 -11.62 -2.33 -12.92
N ILE A 50 -11.89 -1.03 -13.05
CA ILE A 50 -10.94 0.04 -12.71
C ILE A 50 -10.63 0.02 -11.21
N PHE A 51 -11.66 -0.09 -10.36
CA PHE A 51 -11.45 -0.11 -8.92
C PHE A 51 -10.80 -1.42 -8.44
N LEU A 52 -11.14 -2.56 -9.03
CA LEU A 52 -10.47 -3.83 -8.76
C LEU A 52 -8.98 -3.77 -9.11
N PHE A 53 -8.66 -3.25 -10.31
CA PHE A 53 -7.28 -3.05 -10.72
C PHE A 53 -6.55 -2.09 -9.77
N SER A 54 -7.19 -0.96 -9.41
CA SER A 54 -6.61 0.00 -8.48
C SER A 54 -6.35 -0.59 -7.09
N ALA A 55 -7.20 -1.49 -6.60
CA ALA A 55 -7.03 -2.16 -5.32
C ALA A 55 -5.84 -3.13 -5.38
N LEU A 56 -5.72 -3.90 -6.46
CA LEU A 56 -4.61 -4.85 -6.68
C LEU A 56 -3.25 -4.16 -6.69
N ILE A 57 -3.12 -3.00 -7.36
CA ILE A 57 -1.84 -2.28 -7.44
C ILE A 57 -1.57 -1.36 -6.25
N SER A 58 -2.61 -1.06 -5.45
CA SER A 58 -2.48 -0.23 -4.25
C SER A 58 -1.85 -0.98 -3.08
N ALA A 59 -1.90 -2.32 -3.11
CA ALA A 59 -1.14 -3.17 -2.22
C ALA A 59 0.37 -3.05 -2.55
N VAL A 60 1.04 -2.08 -1.93
CA VAL A 60 2.48 -1.84 -2.12
C VAL A 60 3.28 -2.73 -1.17
N ASP A 61 4.17 -3.56 -1.69
CA ASP A 61 5.10 -4.35 -0.89
C ASP A 61 6.27 -3.49 -0.37
N PRO A 62 6.32 -3.18 0.94
CA PRO A 62 7.38 -2.36 1.51
C PRO A 62 8.68 -3.15 1.73
N VAL A 63 8.69 -4.47 1.49
CA VAL A 63 9.84 -5.36 1.68
C VAL A 63 11.08 -4.85 0.94
N ALA A 64 10.91 -4.31 -0.26
CA ALA A 64 12.00 -3.72 -1.04
C ALA A 64 12.58 -2.46 -0.38
N VAL A 65 11.75 -1.65 0.28
CA VAL A 65 12.16 -0.42 0.97
C VAL A 65 12.92 -0.76 2.26
N ILE A 66 12.49 -1.81 2.98
CA ILE A 66 13.14 -2.29 4.20
C ILE A 66 14.58 -2.74 3.93
N ALA A 67 14.78 -3.53 2.87
CA ALA A 67 16.10 -4.04 2.51
C ALA A 67 17.10 -2.90 2.21
N VAL A 68 16.64 -1.84 1.53
CA VAL A 68 17.46 -0.66 1.27
C VAL A 68 17.71 0.14 2.55
N PHE A 69 16.69 0.31 3.39
CA PHE A 69 16.80 1.09 4.64
C PHE A 69 17.73 0.45 5.69
N GLU A 70 17.84 -0.88 5.69
CA GLU A 70 18.82 -1.61 6.51
C GLU A 70 20.26 -1.32 6.05
N GLU A 71 20.48 -1.22 4.73
CA GLU A 71 21.79 -0.92 4.14
C GLU A 71 22.26 0.52 4.48
N ILE A 72 21.36 1.49 4.50
CA ILE A 72 21.66 2.90 4.82
C ILE A 72 21.57 3.26 6.33
N HIS A 73 21.39 2.29 7.22
CA HIS A 73 21.34 2.49 8.69
C HIS A 73 20.29 3.54 9.13
N VAL A 74 19.07 3.42 8.60
CA VAL A 74 17.95 4.32 8.95
C VAL A 74 17.45 4.08 10.38
N ASN A 75 16.86 5.11 10.98
CA ASN A 75 16.27 5.09 12.31
C ASN A 75 15.38 3.84 12.54
N GLU A 76 15.60 3.12 13.65
CA GLU A 76 14.87 1.88 14.00
C GLU A 76 13.34 2.03 13.92
N LEU A 77 12.81 3.23 14.23
CA LEU A 77 11.37 3.48 14.22
C LEU A 77 10.76 3.46 12.81
N LEU A 78 11.52 3.96 11.82
CA LEU A 78 11.15 3.93 10.41
C LEU A 78 11.18 2.49 9.87
N PHE A 79 12.23 1.75 10.20
CA PHE A 79 12.36 0.33 9.83
C PHE A 79 11.18 -0.50 10.35
N ILE A 80 10.82 -0.32 11.62
CA ILE A 80 9.71 -1.03 12.27
C ILE A 80 8.35 -0.68 11.65
N THR A 81 8.15 0.59 11.29
CA THR A 81 6.90 1.05 10.67
C THR A 81 6.70 0.41 9.30
N VAL A 82 7.73 0.44 8.45
CA VAL A 82 7.68 -0.13 7.10
C VAL A 82 7.57 -1.66 7.15
N PHE A 83 8.24 -2.32 8.11
CA PHE A 83 8.10 -3.76 8.34
C PHE A 83 6.69 -4.17 8.77
N GLY A 84 6.06 -3.40 9.66
CA GLY A 84 4.67 -3.67 10.04
C GLY A 84 3.70 -3.47 8.88
N GLU A 85 3.86 -2.41 8.08
CA GLU A 85 3.09 -2.21 6.85
C GLU A 85 3.22 -3.42 5.90
N ALA A 86 4.45 -3.92 5.72
CA ALA A 86 4.73 -5.05 4.83
C ALA A 86 4.01 -6.33 5.24
N LEU A 87 4.11 -6.67 6.52
CA LEU A 87 3.45 -7.85 7.07
C LEU A 87 1.92 -7.80 6.88
N PHE A 88 1.32 -6.62 7.00
CA PHE A 88 -0.11 -6.43 6.78
C PHE A 88 -0.49 -6.46 5.31
N ASN A 89 0.30 -5.82 4.45
CA ASN A 89 0.04 -5.79 3.03
C ASN A 89 0.10 -7.19 2.41
N ASP A 90 1.07 -8.01 2.82
CA ASP A 90 1.20 -9.41 2.38
C ASP A 90 -0.01 -10.25 2.83
N GLY A 91 -0.50 -10.02 4.06
CA GLY A 91 -1.71 -10.65 4.59
C GLY A 91 -3.01 -10.27 3.85
N ILE A 92 -3.13 -9.03 3.36
CA ILE A 92 -4.30 -8.55 2.60
C ILE A 92 -4.21 -9.03 1.14
N THR A 93 -3.01 -9.09 0.57
CA THR A 93 -2.75 -9.54 -0.79
C THR A 93 -3.09 -11.02 -0.98
N VAL A 94 -2.87 -11.87 0.04
CA VAL A 94 -3.29 -13.29 0.00
C VAL A 94 -4.81 -13.47 -0.11
N VAL A 95 -5.60 -12.51 0.36
CA VAL A 95 -7.07 -12.59 0.40
C VAL A 95 -7.73 -11.91 -0.81
N SER A 96 -7.00 -11.00 -1.48
CA SER A 96 -7.48 -10.22 -2.63
C SER A 96 -7.35 -10.97 -3.95
#